data_AF-A0A377AQZ7-F1
#
_entry.id   AF-A0A377AQZ7-F1
#
_cell.length_a   1.000
_cell.length_b   1.000
_cell.length_c   1.000
_cell.angle_alpha   90.00
_cell.angle_beta   90.00
_cell.angle_gamma   90.00
#
_symmetry.space_group_name_H-M   'P 1'
#
loop_
_entity.id
_entity.type
_entity.pdbx_description
1 polymer ?
#
loop_
_entity_poly.entity_id
_entity_poly.type
_entity_poly.pdbx_seq_one_letter_code
_entity_poly.pdbx_strand_id
1 'polypeptide(L)' 'MAKTRGLLIYPHVDTAVKHRYKINGFDIGLCTVNLGQEWPCIHQELLDIFDEYLK' A
#
# COMPACT_ATOMS: atom_id res chain seq x y z
N MET A 1 -23.75 1.26 -3.48
CA MET A 1 -22.91 2.34 -2.93
C MET A 1 -21.47 1.88 -2.96
N ALA A 2 -20.63 2.47 -3.81
CA ALA A 2 -19.21 2.17 -3.81
C ALA A 2 -18.61 2.62 -2.48
N LYS A 3 -18.09 1.69 -1.67
CA LYS A 3 -17.29 2.03 -0.49
C LYS A 3 -16.06 2.77 -1.02
N THR A 4 -15.94 4.06 -0.74
CA THR A 4 -14.73 4.83 -1.07
C THR A 4 -13.55 4.16 -0.37
N ARG A 5 -12.61 3.61 -1.14
CA ARG A 5 -11.38 3.01 -0.64
C ARG A 5 -10.25 3.98 -0.90
N GLY A 6 -9.47 4.28 0.14
CA GLY A 6 -8.28 5.13 0.05
C GLY A 6 -7.03 4.30 0.29
N LEU A 7 -5.91 4.70 -0.31
CA LEU A 7 -4.62 4.08 -0.09
C LEU A 7 -3.56 5.16 0.08
N LEU A 8 -2.82 5.09 1.18
CA LEU A 8 -1.66 5.93 1.47
C LEU A 8 -0.40 5.08 1.30
N ILE A 9 0.52 5.52 0.44
CA ILE A 9 1.78 4.81 0.18
C ILE A 9 2.93 5.76 0.50
N TYR A 10 3.85 5.31 1.36
CA TYR A 10 5.04 6.07 1.73
C TYR A 10 6.32 5.30 1.42
N PRO A 11 7.39 5.97 0.98
CA PRO A 11 8.69 5.34 0.86
C PRO A 11 9.30 5.12 2.25
N HIS A 12 9.95 3.96 2.46
CA HIS A 12 10.74 3.66 3.65
C HIS A 12 11.97 2.84 3.25
N VAL A 13 13.08 2.92 4.00
CA VAL A 13 14.36 2.29 3.57
C VAL A 13 14.60 0.92 4.22
N ASP A 14 13.94 0.64 5.35
CA ASP A 14 14.19 -0.62 6.09
C ASP A 14 13.07 -1.65 5.91
N THR A 15 11.84 -1.32 6.33
CA THR A 15 10.73 -2.28 6.34
C THR A 15 9.50 -1.80 5.60
N ALA A 16 8.94 -2.70 4.79
CA ALA A 16 7.60 -2.58 4.27
C ALA A 16 6.57 -2.88 5.37
N VAL A 17 5.59 -1.99 5.49
CA VAL A 17 4.51 -2.07 6.48
C VAL A 17 3.22 -2.02 5.70
N LYS A 18 2.30 -2.96 5.94
CA LYS A 18 0.96 -2.96 5.35
C LYS A 18 -0.06 -2.96 6.48
N HIS A 19 -0.87 -1.91 6.54
CA HIS A 19 -1.95 -1.78 7.50
C HIS A 19 -3.26 -1.40 6.80
N ARG A 20 -4.36 -1.88 7.35
CA ARG A 20 -5.70 -1.59 6.86
C ARG A 20 -6.56 -1.08 8.00
N TYR A 21 -7.15 0.08 7.80
CA TYR A 21 -7.95 0.78 8.78
C TYR A 21 -9.38 0.98 8.29
N LYS A 22 -10.33 0.95 9.21
CA LYS A 22 -11.67 1.47 8.99
C LYS A 22 -11.81 2.79 9.73
N ILE A 23 -11.82 3.90 8.99
CA ILE A 23 -11.94 5.24 9.55
C ILE A 23 -13.24 5.85 9.04
N ASN A 24 -14.15 6.23 9.95
CA ASN A 24 -15.46 6.81 9.62
C ASN A 24 -16.29 5.97 8.61
N GLY A 25 -16.15 4.65 8.65
CA GLY A 25 -16.82 3.72 7.72
C GLY A 25 -16.14 3.56 6.36
N PHE A 26 -15.08 4.32 6.09
CA PHE A 26 -14.22 4.19 4.91
C PHE A 26 -13.10 3.19 5.15
N ASP A 27 -12.71 2.50 4.09
CA ASP A 27 -11.62 1.52 4.11
C ASP A 27 -10.35 2.21 3.60
N ILE A 28 -9.34 2.32 4.46
CA ILE A 28 -8.10 3.05 4.18
C ILE A 28 -6.92 2.11 4.37
N GLY A 29 -6.17 1.87 3.29
CA GLY A 29 -4.88 1.21 3.33
C GLY A 29 -3.75 2.19 3.65
N LEU A 30 -2.81 1.77 4.48
CA LEU A 30 -1.54 2.47 4.72
C LEU A 30 -0.41 1.48 4.46
N CYS A 31 0.44 1.82 3.50
CA CYS A 31 1.55 0.98 3.06
C CYS A 31 2.86 1.75 3.09
N THR A 32 3.95 1.10 3.48
CA THR A 32 5.30 1.55 3.15
C THR A 32 5.93 0.62 2.13
N VAL A 33 6.72 1.19 1.21
CA VAL A 33 7.47 0.45 0.19
C VAL A 33 8.95 0.56 0.53
N ASN A 34 9.64 -0.58 0.56
CA ASN A 34 11.07 -0.58 0.82
C ASN A 34 11.85 -0.08 -0.42
N LEU A 35 12.51 1.08 -0.34
CA LEU A 35 13.32 1.62 -1.42
C LEU A 35 14.81 1.21 -1.38
N GLY A 36 15.24 0.48 -0.34
CA GLY A 36 16.61 -0.02 -0.19
C GLY A 36 16.93 -1.27 -1.04
N GLN A 37 15.97 -1.77 -1.81
CA GLN A 37 16.11 -2.95 -2.67
C GLN A 37 16.31 -2.59 -4.15
N GLU A 38 16.64 -3.58 -5.00
CA GLU A 38 16.78 -3.36 -6.44
C GLU A 38 15.46 -2.93 -7.10
N TRP A 39 15.55 -2.10 -8.14
CA TRP A 39 14.38 -1.56 -8.84
C TRP A 39 13.35 -2.62 -9.30
N PRO A 40 13.74 -3.79 -9.85
CA PRO A 40 12.77 -4.81 -10.23
C PRO A 40 11.93 -5.29 -9.05
N CYS A 41 12.52 -5.37 -7.86
CA CYS A 41 11.82 -5.79 -6.65
C CYS A 41 10.88 -4.69 -6.13
N ILE A 42 11.32 -3.43 -6.14
CA ILE A 42 10.46 -2.26 -5.83
C ILE A 42 9.23 -2.23 -6.76
N HIS A 43 9.47 -2.43 -8.06
CA HIS A 43 8.41 -2.42 -9.06
C HIS A 43 7.39 -3.54 -8.82
N GLN A 44 7.85 -4.76 -8.51
CA GLN A 44 6.96 -5.87 -8.19
C GLN A 44 6.16 -5.61 -6.90
N GLU A 45 6.80 -5.06 -5.86
CA GLU A 45 6.13 -4.74 -4.60
C GLU A 45 5.01 -3.71 -4.80
N LEU A 46 5.25 -2.69 -5.64
CA LEU A 46 4.22 -1.71 -6.01
C LEU A 46 3.04 -2.37 -6.72
N LEU A 47 3.29 -3.27 -7.69
CA LEU A 47 2.22 -3.99 -8.38
C LEU A 47 1.36 -4.80 -7.41
N ASP A 48 2.00 -5.52 -6.48
CA ASP A 48 1.31 -6.35 -5.48
C ASP A 48 0.44 -5.49 -4.55
N ILE A 49 0.92 -4.32 -4.14
CA ILE A 49 0.14 -3.36 -3.32
C ILE A 49 -1.08 -2.87 -4.09
N PHE A 50 -0.93 -2.48 -5.35
CA PHE A 50 -2.07 -1.98 -6.13
C PHE A 50 -3.10 -3.08 -6.42
N ASP A 51 -2.66 -4.30 -6.72
CA ASP A 51 -3.56 -5.44 -6.95
C ASP A 51 -4.39 -5.80 -5.70
N GLU A 52 -3.76 -5.75 -4.51
CA GLU A 52 -4.40 -6.06 -3.23
C GLU A 52 -5.47 -5.04 -2.82
N TYR A 53 -5.25 -3.74 -3.08
CA TYR A 53 -6.10 -2.66 -2.56
C TYR A 53 -7.12 -2.11 -3.57
N LEU A 54 -6.90 -2.29 -4.89
CA LEU A 54 -7.81 -1.80 -5.95
C LEU A 54 -8.83 -2.83 -6.46
N LYS A 55 -8.72 -4.11 -6.10
CA LYS A 55 -9.74 -5.15 -6.35
C LYS A 55 -10.91 -5.08 -5.37
#